data_AF-A0A853ANR6-F1
#
_entry.id   AF-A0A853ANR6-F1
#
_cell.length_a   1.000
_cell.length_b   1.000
_cell.length_c   1.000
_cell.angle_alpha   90.00
_cell.angle_beta   90.00
_cell.angle_gamma   90.00
#
_symmetry.space_group_name_H-M   'P 1'
#
loop_
_entity.id
_entity.type
_entity.pdbx_description
1 polymer ?
#
loop_
_entity_poly.entity_id
_entity_poly.type
_entity_poly.pdbx_seq_one_letter_code
_entity_poly.pdbx_strand_id
1 'polypeptide(L)'
;MAEWKAAGRAPKDSDEALWQRFRAAQDRFFSRRSEAFSERDAEFAANAKLKEELLVEAEKIDPSADLKAAQAQLHRIQERWDEIGKVPRERMRELEGRLRAVADKVRAAADAQWRRSDPEAQARVDQFRERVEQFEAQAQKARAAGDERRAKEAQEQADQWREWLAAAEQAIASR
;
A
#
# COMPACT_ATOMS: atom_id res chain seq x y z
N MET A 1 -12.77 57.85 15.01
CA MET A 1 -11.96 58.46 13.92
C MET A 1 -11.66 59.94 14.15
N ALA A 2 -12.61 60.76 14.63
CA ALA A 2 -12.36 62.19 14.92
C ALA A 2 -11.36 62.41 16.08
N GLU A 3 -11.46 61.62 17.15
CA GLU A 3 -10.60 61.77 18.35
C GLU A 3 -9.12 61.43 18.08
N TRP A 4 -8.83 60.44 17.22
CA TRP A 4 -7.45 60.09 16.83
C TRP A 4 -6.77 61.18 16.00
N LYS A 5 -7.54 61.92 15.17
CA LYS A 5 -7.03 63.04 14.36
C LYS A 5 -6.85 64.33 15.17
N ALA A 6 -7.56 64.47 16.29
CA ALA A 6 -7.49 65.63 17.19
C ALA A 6 -6.36 65.54 18.22
N ALA A 7 -5.83 64.33 18.46
CA ALA A 7 -4.60 64.13 19.22
C ALA A 7 -3.42 64.72 18.42
N GLY A 8 -2.98 65.93 18.76
CA GLY A 8 -1.83 66.58 18.14
C GLY A 8 -0.54 65.74 18.25
N ARG A 9 0.52 66.19 17.57
CA ARG A 9 1.82 65.50 17.56
C ARG A 9 2.33 65.33 19.01
N ALA A 10 2.59 64.10 19.43
CA ALA A 10 3.14 63.83 20.75
C ALA A 10 4.50 64.55 20.92
N PRO A 11 4.87 64.99 22.14
CA PRO A 11 6.23 65.45 22.44
C PRO A 11 7.23 64.37 22.00
N LYS A 12 8.37 64.77 21.43
CA LYS A 12 9.37 63.82 20.88
C LYS A 12 9.73 62.71 21.86
N ASP A 13 9.85 63.03 23.16
CA ASP A 13 10.18 62.05 24.20
C ASP A 13 9.07 61.02 24.42
N SER A 14 7.80 61.43 24.27
CA SER A 14 6.64 60.52 24.37
C SER A 14 6.52 59.63 23.13
N ASP A 15 6.84 60.16 21.95
CA ASP A 15 6.87 59.41 20.68
C ASP A 15 7.99 58.34 20.71
N GLU A 16 9.19 58.72 21.16
CA GLU A 16 10.31 57.81 21.36
C GLU A 16 9.97 56.73 22.40
N ALA A 17 9.37 57.09 23.54
CA ALA A 17 8.96 56.11 24.55
C ALA A 17 7.90 55.13 24.03
N LEU A 18 6.94 55.60 23.23
CA LEU A 18 5.94 54.74 22.59
C LEU A 18 6.58 53.82 21.54
N TRP A 19 7.51 54.35 20.74
CA TRP A 19 8.25 53.59 19.76
C TRP A 19 9.10 52.49 20.41
N GLN A 20 9.85 52.81 21.46
CA GLN A 20 10.65 51.83 22.20
C GLN A 20 9.78 50.73 22.82
N ARG A 21 8.62 51.08 23.39
CA ARG A 21 7.66 50.10 23.91
C ARG A 21 7.11 49.19 22.80
N PHE A 22 6.80 49.76 21.64
CA PHE A 22 6.34 48.99 20.49
C PHE A 22 7.43 48.04 19.97
N ARG A 23 8.66 48.54 19.82
CA ARG A 23 9.82 47.73 19.40
C ARG A 23 10.13 46.61 20.38
N ALA A 24 10.14 46.88 21.68
CA ALA A 24 10.32 45.85 22.69
C ALA A 24 9.22 44.76 22.63
N ALA A 25 7.96 45.15 22.38
CA ALA A 25 6.87 44.20 22.19
C ALA A 25 7.03 43.38 20.90
N GLN A 26 7.46 44.03 19.81
CA GLN A 26 7.75 43.41 18.53
C GLN A 26 8.88 42.37 18.66
N ASP A 27 10.01 42.77 19.23
CA ASP A 27 11.19 41.93 19.40
C ASP A 27 10.86 40.70 20.26
N ARG A 28 10.11 40.89 21.36
CA ARG A 28 9.63 39.78 22.19
C ARG A 28 8.73 38.80 21.42
N PHE A 29 7.83 39.32 20.58
CA PHE A 29 6.95 38.47 19.76
C PHE A 29 7.75 37.66 18.73
N PHE A 30 8.65 38.32 17.99
CA PHE A 30 9.42 37.65 16.94
C PHE A 30 10.48 36.68 17.50
N SER A 31 11.08 36.97 18.66
CA SER A 31 11.96 36.01 19.36
C SER A 31 11.21 34.72 19.66
N ARG A 32 10.05 34.82 20.35
CA ARG A 32 9.22 33.67 20.69
C ARG A 32 8.74 32.90 19.47
N ARG A 33 8.38 33.61 18.39
CA ARG A 33 7.97 32.97 17.14
C ARG A 33 9.13 32.22 16.48
N SER A 34 10.33 32.79 16.50
CA SER A 34 11.54 32.16 15.96
C SER A 34 11.92 30.92 16.77
N GLU A 35 11.86 31.00 18.10
CA GLU A 35 12.08 29.87 19.01
C GLU A 35 11.09 28.74 18.71
N ALA A 36 9.79 29.03 18.64
CA ALA A 36 8.77 28.03 18.35
C ALA A 36 8.94 27.37 16.96
N PHE A 37 9.39 28.12 15.95
CA PHE A 37 9.73 27.54 14.65
C PHE A 37 10.98 26.67 14.71
N SER A 38 12.02 27.11 15.42
CA SER A 38 13.24 26.33 15.60
C SER A 38 12.98 25.02 16.31
N GLU A 39 12.14 25.02 17.35
CA GLU A 39 11.73 23.81 18.07
C GLU A 39 10.99 22.83 17.15
N ARG A 40 10.01 23.33 16.39
CA ARG A 40 9.26 22.50 15.43
C ARG A 40 10.14 21.95 14.31
N ASP A 41 11.05 22.76 13.79
CA ASP A 41 11.93 22.32 12.71
C ASP A 41 12.93 21.26 13.23
N ALA A 42 13.38 21.38 14.49
CA ALA A 42 14.17 20.35 15.17
C ALA A 42 13.38 19.05 15.40
N GLU A 43 12.12 19.15 15.84
CA GLU A 43 11.21 18.00 15.97
C GLU A 43 11.03 17.28 14.63
N PHE A 44 10.76 18.02 13.55
CA PHE A 44 10.60 17.43 12.22
C PHE A 44 11.89 16.78 11.73
N ALA A 45 13.05 17.39 11.98
CA ALA A 45 14.33 16.79 11.64
C ALA A 45 14.58 15.48 12.41
N ALA A 46 14.18 15.39 13.68
CA ALA A 46 14.25 14.15 14.45
C ALA A 46 13.31 13.08 13.89
N ASN A 47 12.07 13.44 13.56
CA ASN A 47 11.10 12.56 12.93
C ASN A 47 11.60 12.02 11.57
N ALA A 48 12.28 12.85 10.79
CA ALA A 48 12.85 12.44 9.52
C ALA A 48 13.90 11.32 9.72
N LYS A 49 14.77 11.44 10.72
CA LYS A 49 15.77 10.40 11.05
C LYS A 49 15.11 9.09 11.47
N LEU A 50 14.09 9.15 12.33
CA LEU A 50 13.33 7.95 12.73
C LEU A 50 12.68 7.27 11.53
N LYS A 51 12.14 8.05 10.58
CA LYS A 51 11.57 7.52 9.34
C LYS A 51 12.63 6.91 8.42
N GLU A 52 13.84 7.48 8.35
CA GLU A 52 14.96 6.89 7.62
C GLU A 52 15.34 5.52 8.18
N GLU A 53 15.47 5.41 9.50
CA GLU A 53 15.79 4.14 10.18
C GLU A 53 14.71 3.08 9.92
N LEU A 54 13.44 3.50 10.00
CA LEU A 54 12.30 2.64 9.70
C LEU A 54 12.28 2.19 8.23
N LEU A 55 12.70 3.04 7.30
CA LEU A 55 12.83 2.66 5.88
C LEU A 55 13.93 1.63 5.65
N VAL A 56 15.04 1.69 6.39
CA VAL A 56 16.09 0.65 6.32
C VAL A 56 15.55 -0.71 6.76
N GLU A 57 14.63 -0.74 7.72
CA GLU A 57 13.89 -1.97 8.09
C GLU A 57 12.92 -2.39 6.97
N ALA A 58 12.16 -1.45 6.42
CA ALA A 58 11.19 -1.71 5.35
C ALA A 58 11.83 -2.26 4.07
N GLU A 59 13.00 -1.75 3.70
CA GLU A 59 13.73 -2.15 2.49
C GLU A 59 14.23 -3.59 2.55
N LYS A 60 14.26 -4.22 3.73
CA LYS A 60 14.61 -5.63 3.93
C LYS A 60 13.43 -6.58 3.74
N ILE A 61 12.21 -6.06 3.57
CA ILE A 61 11.03 -6.90 3.35
C ILE A 61 11.17 -7.60 1.99
N ASP A 62 11.19 -8.93 2.03
CA ASP A 62 11.23 -9.79 0.86
C ASP A 62 9.92 -10.59 0.75
N PRO A 63 8.98 -10.17 -0.12
CA PRO A 63 7.72 -10.86 -0.31
C PRO A 63 7.85 -12.18 -1.10
N SER A 64 9.02 -12.49 -1.68
CA SER A 64 9.23 -13.72 -2.43
C SER A 64 9.45 -14.95 -1.52
N ALA A 65 9.97 -14.75 -0.31
CA ALA A 65 10.20 -15.80 0.67
C ALA A 65 8.91 -16.16 1.44
N ASP A 66 8.21 -15.15 1.97
CA ASP A 66 6.91 -15.32 2.65
C ASP A 66 6.08 -14.05 2.49
N LEU A 67 5.06 -14.11 1.61
CA LEU A 67 4.19 -12.98 1.34
C LEU A 67 3.39 -12.55 2.59
N LYS A 68 2.91 -13.50 3.38
CA LYS A 68 2.06 -13.20 4.53
C LYS A 68 2.87 -12.50 5.62
N ALA A 69 4.08 -12.98 5.88
CA ALA A 69 5.00 -12.31 6.79
C ALA A 69 5.39 -10.91 6.26
N ALA A 70 5.67 -10.77 4.96
CA ALA A 70 5.99 -9.49 4.34
C ALA A 70 4.86 -8.46 4.48
N GLN A 71 3.60 -8.87 4.25
CA GLN A 71 2.42 -8.02 4.45
C GLN A 71 2.27 -7.59 5.91
N ALA A 72 2.44 -8.52 6.86
CA ALA A 72 2.36 -8.21 8.29
C ALA A 72 3.47 -7.25 8.75
N GLN A 73 4.71 -7.44 8.26
CA GLN A 73 5.82 -6.54 8.54
C GLN A 73 5.57 -5.15 7.94
N LEU A 74 5.12 -5.07 6.69
CA LEU A 74 4.79 -3.79 6.04
C LEU A 74 3.72 -3.02 6.82
N HIS A 75 2.68 -3.71 7.31
CA HIS A 75 1.63 -3.08 8.10
C HIS A 75 2.17 -2.47 9.40
N ARG A 76 2.99 -3.21 10.16
CA ARG A 76 3.62 -2.71 11.39
C ARG A 76 4.52 -1.50 11.13
N ILE A 77 5.21 -1.50 9.99
CA ILE A 77 6.03 -0.37 9.56
C ILE A 77 5.16 0.85 9.24
N GLN A 78 4.02 0.67 8.57
CA GLN A 78 3.10 1.76 8.29
C GLN A 78 2.50 2.35 9.57
N GLU A 79 2.15 1.52 10.56
CA GLU A 79 1.69 1.99 11.86
C GLU A 79 2.75 2.85 12.55
N ARG A 80 3.99 2.34 12.67
CA ARG A 80 5.12 3.10 13.25
C ARG A 80 5.44 4.37 12.45
N TRP A 81 5.26 4.35 11.14
CA TRP A 81 5.47 5.51 10.27
C TRP A 81 4.48 6.64 10.58
N ASP A 82 3.22 6.29 10.81
CA ASP A 82 2.16 7.23 11.13
C ASP A 82 2.34 7.81 12.54
N GLU A 83 2.79 6.98 13.49
CA GLU A 83 3.12 7.39 14.87
C GLU A 83 4.24 8.43 14.96
N ILE A 84 5.27 8.36 14.11
CA ILE A 84 6.39 9.32 14.10
C ILE A 84 5.91 10.73 13.74
N GLY A 85 4.85 10.87 12.93
CA GLY A 85 4.29 12.16 12.57
C GLY A 85 5.03 12.89 11.43
N LYS A 86 5.08 14.23 11.52
CA LYS A 86 5.46 15.12 10.42
C LYS A 86 6.98 15.24 10.26
N VAL A 87 7.39 15.47 9.02
CA VAL A 87 8.80 15.66 8.60
C VAL A 87 8.95 16.95 7.81
N PRO A 88 10.19 17.44 7.56
CA PRO A 88 10.43 18.60 6.73
C PRO A 88 9.87 18.37 5.32
N ARG A 89 9.22 19.39 4.77
CA ARG A 89 8.52 19.29 3.47
C ARG A 89 9.41 18.80 2.33
N GLU A 90 10.68 19.19 2.35
CA GLU A 90 11.69 18.77 1.38
C GLU A 90 12.02 17.27 1.45
N ARG A 91 11.99 16.67 2.65
CA ARG A 91 12.25 15.24 2.86
C ARG A 91 10.99 14.38 2.69
N MET A 92 9.81 14.96 2.89
CA MET A 92 8.53 14.25 2.86
C MET A 92 8.34 13.38 1.61
N ARG A 93 8.54 13.97 0.42
CA ARG A 93 8.35 13.27 -0.85
C ARG A 93 9.33 12.11 -1.05
N GLU A 94 10.59 12.31 -0.64
CA GLU A 94 11.63 11.28 -0.73
C GLU A 94 11.29 10.09 0.17
N LEU A 95 10.99 10.39 1.44
CA LEU A 95 10.69 9.40 2.47
C LEU A 95 9.42 8.59 2.10
N GLU A 96 8.33 9.27 1.71
CA GLU A 96 7.10 8.61 1.25
C GLU A 96 7.33 7.77 -0.01
N GLY A 97 8.17 8.24 -0.93
CA GLY A 97 8.52 7.51 -2.14
C GLY A 97 9.21 6.17 -1.86
N ARG A 98 10.14 6.15 -0.89
CA ARG A 98 10.82 4.91 -0.47
C ARG A 98 9.85 3.91 0.15
N LEU A 99 8.98 4.36 1.05
CA LEU A 99 7.96 3.49 1.66
C LEU A 99 6.98 2.95 0.61
N ARG A 100 6.53 3.80 -0.32
CA ARG A 100 5.67 3.39 -1.44
C ARG A 100 6.34 2.33 -2.30
N ALA A 101 7.62 2.46 -2.62
CA ALA A 101 8.34 1.47 -3.41
C ALA A 101 8.35 0.09 -2.74
N VAL A 102 8.52 0.03 -1.42
CA VAL A 102 8.40 -1.23 -0.65
C VAL A 102 6.98 -1.77 -0.72
N ALA A 103 5.98 -0.92 -0.50
CA ALA A 103 4.58 -1.32 -0.55
C ALA A 103 4.16 -1.85 -1.93
N ASP A 104 4.64 -1.23 -3.01
CA ASP A 104 4.38 -1.65 -4.38
C ASP A 104 5.03 -3.00 -4.70
N LYS A 105 6.23 -3.29 -4.17
CA LYS A 105 6.85 -4.63 -4.28
C LYS A 105 5.99 -5.71 -3.62
N VAL A 106 5.51 -5.46 -2.39
CA VAL A 106 4.65 -6.41 -1.67
C VAL A 106 3.31 -6.60 -2.39
N ARG A 107 2.71 -5.50 -2.89
CA ARG A 107 1.47 -5.57 -3.68
C ARG A 107 1.68 -6.36 -4.97
N ALA A 108 2.75 -6.10 -5.71
CA ALA A 108 3.03 -6.83 -6.94
C ALA A 108 3.21 -8.33 -6.72
N ALA A 109 3.86 -8.72 -5.61
CA ALA A 109 3.98 -10.13 -5.23
C ALA A 109 2.63 -10.75 -4.85
N ALA A 110 1.78 -10.02 -4.11
CA ALA A 110 0.41 -10.45 -3.81
C ALA A 110 -0.44 -10.61 -5.07
N ASP A 111 -0.38 -9.66 -5.99
CA ASP A 111 -1.10 -9.73 -7.25
C ASP A 111 -0.61 -10.89 -8.10
N ALA A 112 0.71 -11.14 -8.14
CA ALA A 112 1.28 -12.28 -8.84
C ALA A 112 0.81 -13.62 -8.24
N GLN A 113 0.76 -13.73 -6.91
CA GLN A 113 0.21 -14.91 -6.24
C GLN A 113 -1.28 -15.09 -6.55
N TRP A 114 -2.07 -14.01 -6.47
CA TRP A 114 -3.49 -14.04 -6.78
C TRP A 114 -3.78 -14.45 -8.23
N ARG A 115 -2.99 -13.95 -9.20
CA ARG A 115 -3.10 -14.36 -10.62
C ARG A 115 -2.73 -15.82 -10.83
N ARG A 116 -1.74 -16.36 -10.12
CA ARG A 116 -1.41 -17.80 -10.18
C ARG A 116 -2.54 -18.65 -9.59
N SER A 117 -3.17 -18.17 -8.53
CA SER A 117 -4.30 -18.84 -7.89
C SER A 117 -5.66 -18.40 -8.45
N ASP A 118 -5.72 -17.77 -9.64
CA ASP A 118 -6.92 -17.12 -10.20
C ASP A 118 -8.15 -18.00 -9.97
N PRO A 119 -9.06 -17.61 -9.05
CA PRO A 119 -10.16 -18.47 -8.64
C PRO A 119 -11.09 -18.83 -9.80
N GLU A 120 -11.22 -17.96 -10.80
CA GLU A 120 -12.03 -18.26 -11.98
C GLU A 120 -11.34 -19.25 -12.91
N ALA A 121 -10.02 -19.12 -13.09
CA ALA A 121 -9.25 -20.09 -13.87
C ALA A 121 -9.25 -21.47 -13.20
N GLN A 122 -9.08 -21.51 -11.87
CA GLN A 122 -9.17 -22.74 -11.09
C GLN A 122 -10.58 -23.34 -11.16
N ALA A 123 -11.64 -22.54 -11.02
CA ALA A 123 -13.01 -23.02 -11.14
C ALA A 123 -13.33 -23.60 -12.54
N ARG A 124 -12.75 -23.04 -13.61
CA ARG A 124 -12.90 -23.60 -14.98
C ARG A 124 -12.21 -24.95 -15.12
N VAL A 125 -11.01 -25.10 -14.56
CA VAL A 125 -10.31 -26.40 -14.49
C VAL A 125 -11.12 -27.42 -13.70
N ASP A 126 -11.66 -27.02 -12.56
CA ASP A 126 -12.49 -27.90 -11.72
C ASP A 126 -13.77 -28.33 -12.45
N GLN A 127 -14.42 -27.43 -13.19
CA GLN A 127 -15.58 -27.75 -14.03
C GLN A 127 -15.25 -28.77 -15.13
N PHE A 128 -14.11 -28.63 -15.80
CA PHE A 128 -13.70 -29.60 -16.82
C PHE A 128 -13.34 -30.95 -16.22
N ARG A 129 -12.69 -30.97 -15.04
CA ARG A 129 -12.42 -32.20 -14.29
C ARG A 129 -13.71 -32.93 -13.92
N GLU A 130 -14.70 -32.22 -13.39
CA GLU A 130 -16.01 -32.79 -13.06
C GLU A 130 -16.70 -33.40 -14.30
N ARG A 131 -16.60 -32.74 -15.46
CA ARG A 131 -17.16 -33.28 -16.72
C ARG A 131 -16.46 -34.55 -17.18
N VAL A 132 -15.12 -34.60 -17.10
CA VAL A 132 -14.36 -35.82 -17.42
C VAL A 132 -14.80 -36.97 -16.52
N GLU A 133 -14.84 -36.75 -15.20
CA GLU A 133 -15.28 -37.77 -14.23
C GLU A 133 -16.72 -38.23 -14.49
N GLN A 134 -17.62 -37.30 -14.83
CA GLN A 134 -19.01 -37.62 -15.18
C GLN A 134 -19.09 -38.57 -16.38
N PHE A 135 -18.36 -38.28 -17.47
CA PHE A 135 -18.39 -39.10 -18.68
C PHE A 135 -17.65 -40.44 -18.49
N GLU A 136 -16.56 -40.47 -17.72
CA GLU A 136 -15.89 -41.73 -17.34
C GLU A 136 -16.80 -42.63 -16.52
N ALA A 137 -17.54 -42.07 -15.55
CA ALA A 137 -18.51 -42.82 -14.77
C ALA A 137 -19.68 -43.34 -15.63
N GLN A 138 -20.13 -42.56 -16.62
CA GLN A 138 -21.13 -43.03 -17.60
C GLN A 138 -20.59 -44.17 -18.46
N ALA A 139 -19.34 -44.07 -18.93
CA ALA A 139 -18.68 -45.12 -19.70
C ALA A 139 -18.57 -46.41 -18.88
N GLN A 140 -18.12 -46.33 -17.63
CA GLN A 140 -18.03 -47.50 -16.73
C GLN A 140 -19.40 -48.15 -16.48
N LYS A 141 -20.44 -47.36 -16.21
CA LYS A 141 -21.80 -47.87 -16.03
C LYS A 141 -22.34 -48.56 -17.28
N ALA A 142 -22.10 -47.99 -18.46
CA ALA A 142 -22.52 -48.59 -19.73
C ALA A 142 -21.78 -49.91 -20.02
N ARG A 143 -20.46 -49.99 -19.73
CA ARG A 143 -19.69 -51.24 -19.82
C ARG A 143 -20.24 -52.31 -18.87
N ALA A 144 -20.53 -51.94 -17.63
CA ALA A 144 -21.12 -52.87 -16.65
C ALA A 144 -22.51 -53.37 -17.06
N ALA A 145 -23.26 -52.60 -17.87
CA ALA A 145 -24.54 -52.97 -18.42
C ALA A 145 -24.45 -53.75 -19.76
N GLY A 146 -23.25 -53.97 -20.30
CA GLY A 146 -23.03 -54.64 -21.59
C GLY A 146 -23.37 -53.80 -22.82
N ASP A 147 -23.54 -52.47 -22.68
CA ASP A 147 -23.79 -51.54 -23.78
C ASP A 147 -22.46 -50.95 -24.28
N GLU A 148 -21.71 -51.75 -25.05
CA GLU A 148 -20.38 -51.40 -25.58
C GLU A 148 -20.40 -50.12 -26.42
N ARG A 149 -21.49 -49.86 -27.15
CA ARG A 149 -21.63 -48.68 -28.00
C ARG A 149 -21.69 -47.42 -27.16
N ARG A 150 -22.60 -47.35 -26.18
CA ARG A 150 -22.70 -46.19 -25.29
C ARG A 150 -21.46 -46.00 -24.42
N ALA A 151 -20.82 -47.10 -24.02
CA ALA A 151 -19.55 -47.05 -23.30
C ALA A 151 -18.46 -46.36 -24.12
N LYS A 152 -18.37 -46.66 -25.42
CA LYS A 152 -17.39 -46.05 -26.32
C LYS A 152 -17.72 -44.58 -26.60
N GLU A 153 -18.99 -44.25 -26.85
CA GLU A 153 -19.44 -42.86 -27.04
C GLU A 153 -19.13 -41.98 -25.81
N ALA A 154 -19.41 -42.46 -24.59
CA ALA A 154 -19.11 -41.72 -23.36
C ALA A 154 -17.59 -41.59 -23.11
N GLN A 155 -16.80 -42.61 -23.47
CA GLN A 155 -15.34 -42.56 -23.39
C GLN A 155 -14.77 -41.51 -24.35
N GLU A 156 -15.24 -41.47 -25.60
CA GLU A 156 -14.82 -40.47 -26.59
C GLU A 156 -15.13 -39.04 -26.11
N GLN A 157 -16.28 -38.84 -25.46
CA GLN A 157 -16.59 -37.56 -24.82
C GLN A 157 -15.65 -37.24 -23.66
N ALA A 158 -15.38 -38.20 -22.76
CA ALA A 158 -14.42 -38.01 -21.68
C ALA A 158 -13.03 -37.63 -22.21
N ASP A 159 -12.58 -38.26 -23.31
CA ASP A 159 -11.30 -38.00 -23.93
C ASP A 159 -11.25 -36.56 -24.52
N GLN A 160 -12.32 -36.11 -25.20
CA GLN A 160 -12.43 -34.72 -25.68
C GLN A 160 -12.36 -33.69 -24.54
N TRP A 161 -13.11 -33.92 -23.45
CA TRP A 161 -13.05 -33.03 -22.29
C TRP A 161 -11.70 -33.10 -21.56
N ARG A 162 -10.98 -34.23 -21.64
CA ARG A 162 -9.62 -34.36 -21.08
C ARG A 162 -8.59 -33.55 -21.85
N GLU A 163 -8.71 -33.46 -23.17
CA GLU A 163 -7.87 -32.56 -23.98
C GLU A 163 -8.09 -31.10 -23.58
N TRP A 164 -9.34 -30.70 -23.34
CA TRP A 164 -9.67 -29.33 -22.92
C TRP A 164 -9.20 -29.04 -21.49
N LEU A 165 -9.30 -30.01 -20.58
CA LEU A 165 -8.74 -29.94 -19.23
C LEU A 165 -7.21 -29.75 -19.28
N ALA A 166 -6.52 -30.55 -20.08
CA ALA A 166 -5.06 -30.44 -20.23
C ALA A 166 -4.64 -29.08 -20.80
N ALA A 167 -5.38 -28.56 -21.79
CA ALA A 167 -5.14 -27.22 -22.33
C ALA A 167 -5.40 -26.12 -21.28
N ALA A 168 -6.44 -26.25 -20.45
CA ALA A 168 -6.74 -25.31 -19.38
C ALA A 168 -5.69 -25.32 -18.26
N GLU A 169 -5.23 -26.50 -17.84
CA GLU A 169 -4.16 -26.65 -16.84
C GLU A 169 -2.83 -26.07 -17.34
N GLN A 170 -2.49 -26.29 -18.63
CA GLN A 170 -1.31 -25.66 -19.25
C GLN A 170 -1.43 -24.13 -19.30
N ALA A 171 -2.62 -23.60 -19.60
CA ALA A 171 -2.85 -22.15 -19.64
C ALA A 171 -2.66 -21.49 -18.26
N ILE A 172 -3.03 -22.16 -17.17
CA ILE A 172 -2.75 -21.69 -15.80
C ILE A 172 -1.26 -21.78 -15.48
N ALA A 173 -0.59 -22.88 -15.86
CA ALA A 173 0.82 -23.09 -15.57
C ALA A 173 1.76 -22.15 -16.35
N SER A 174 1.35 -21.70 -17.55
CA SER A 174 2.15 -20.83 -18.42
C SER A 174 2.00 -19.32 -18.18
N ARG A 175 1.19 -18.91 -17.19
CA ARG A 175 0.82 -17.51 -16.90
C ARG A 175 1.60 -16.92 -15.72
#